data_AF-A0A5K0XMV0-F1
#
_entry.id   AF-A0A5K0XMV0-F1
#
_cell.length_a   1.000
_cell.length_b   1.000
_cell.length_c   1.000
_cell.angle_alpha   90.00
_cell.angle_beta   90.00
_cell.angle_gamma   90.00
#
_symmetry.space_group_name_H-M   'P 1'
#
loop_
_entity.id
_entity.type
_entity.pdbx_description
1 polymer ?
#
loop_
_entity_poly.entity_id
_entity_poly.type
_entity_poly.pdbx_seq_one_letter_code
_entity_poly.pdbx_strand_id
1 'polypeptide(L)'
;WGDLCKAYLVEARWLYNGFAPTVEEYLDNAWVSKSGPVILIHAYFLVQHDMKEHAAVDLHHFPNLIKISSWILRLHDDVATSK
;
A
#
# COMPACT_ATOMS: atom_id res chain seq x y z
N TRP A 1 -0.39 8.72 3.99
CA TRP A 1 -1.19 9.53 3.04
C TRP A 1 -0.37 10.05 1.87
N GLY A 2 0.75 10.77 2.08
CA GLY A 2 1.57 11.29 0.97
C GLY A 2 1.97 10.23 -0.06
N ASP A 3 2.46 9.07 0.38
CA ASP A 3 2.87 8.01 -0.54
C ASP A 3 1.69 7.31 -1.24
N LEU A 4 0.52 7.26 -0.60
CA LEU A 4 -0.71 6.79 -1.24
C LEU A 4 -1.10 7.69 -2.41
N CYS A 5 -1.09 9.02 -2.21
CA CYS A 5 -1.37 9.98 -3.28
C CYS A 5 -0.35 9.89 -4.42
N LYS A 6 0.94 9.70 -4.11
CA LYS A 6 1.97 9.48 -5.13
C LYS A 6 1.71 8.21 -5.94
N ALA A 7 1.35 7.11 -5.28
CA ALA A 7 1.05 5.85 -5.95
C ALA A 7 -0.17 5.96 -6.87
N TYR A 8 -1.21 6.71 -6.48
CA TYR A 8 -2.33 7.05 -7.36
C TYR A 8 -1.91 7.87 -8.58
N LEU A 9 -1.01 8.84 -8.40
CA LEU A 9 -0.51 9.65 -9.52
C LEU A 9 0.31 8.83 -10.53
N VAL A 10 1.02 7.79 -10.08
CA VAL A 10 1.72 6.85 -10.96
C VAL A 10 0.73 6.08 -11.83
N GLU A 11 -0.31 5.49 -11.24
CA GLU A 11 -1.36 4.77 -12.00
C GLU A 11 -2.11 5.71 -12.95
N ALA A 12 -2.46 6.92 -12.49
CA ALA A 12 -3.07 7.92 -13.35
C ALA A 12 -2.18 8.25 -14.54
N ARG A 13 -0.87 8.41 -14.34
CA ARG A 13 0.08 8.66 -15.43
C ARG A 13 0.14 7.50 -16.42
N TRP A 14 0.17 6.25 -15.95
CA TRP A 14 0.11 5.09 -16.82
C TRP A 14 -1.15 5.10 -17.69
N LEU A 15 -2.30 5.33 -17.07
CA LEU A 15 -3.59 5.43 -17.76
C LEU A 15 -3.61 6.56 -18.81
N TYR A 16 -3.22 7.78 -18.42
CA TYR A 16 -3.25 8.94 -19.32
C TYR A 16 -2.27 8.82 -20.50
N ASN A 17 -1.15 8.14 -20.30
CA ASN A 17 -0.15 7.94 -21.35
C ASN A 17 -0.36 6.67 -22.17
N GLY A 18 -1.38 5.86 -21.86
CA GLY A 18 -1.59 4.55 -22.50
C GLY A 18 -0.44 3.56 -22.26
N PHE A 19 0.31 3.74 -21.17
CA PHE A 19 1.41 2.86 -20.81
C PHE A 19 0.88 1.63 -20.09
N ALA A 20 1.19 0.44 -20.61
CA ALA A 20 0.87 -0.83 -19.97
C ALA A 20 2.11 -1.29 -19.15
N PRO A 21 2.08 -1.21 -17.82
CA PRO A 21 3.18 -1.69 -16.99
C PRO A 21 3.31 -3.21 -17.07
N THR A 22 4.52 -3.73 -16.83
CA THR A 22 4.70 -5.14 -16.50
C THR A 22 4.04 -5.48 -15.18
N VAL A 23 3.80 -6.79 -14.93
CA VAL A 23 3.23 -7.26 -13.66
C VAL A 23 4.09 -6.81 -12.46
N GLU A 24 5.40 -6.83 -12.61
CA GLU A 24 6.34 -6.40 -11.57
C GLU A 24 6.24 -4.89 -11.29
N GLU A 25 6.30 -4.06 -12.34
CA GLU A 25 6.16 -2.60 -12.21
C GLU A 25 4.80 -2.22 -11.60
N TYR A 26 3.73 -2.90 -12.03
CA TYR A 26 2.41 -2.71 -11.46
C TYR A 26 2.42 -3.07 -9.98
N LEU A 27 2.82 -4.29 -9.62
CA LEU A 27 2.76 -4.78 -8.24
C LEU A 27 3.63 -3.98 -7.27
N ASP A 28 4.73 -3.38 -7.73
CA ASP A 28 5.58 -2.52 -6.90
C ASP A 28 4.97 -1.17 -6.57
N ASN A 29 4.03 -0.67 -7.38
CA ASN A 29 3.22 0.51 -7.04
C ASN A 29 1.88 0.12 -6.38
N ALA A 30 1.29 -0.97 -6.83
CA ALA A 30 -0.10 -1.34 -6.58
C ALA A 30 -0.38 -1.73 -5.12
N TRP A 31 0.63 -2.25 -4.41
CA TRP A 31 0.51 -2.54 -2.98
C TRP A 31 0.34 -1.26 -2.15
N VAL A 32 0.91 -0.13 -2.59
CA VAL A 32 0.70 1.17 -1.94
C VAL A 32 -0.62 1.78 -2.39
N SER A 33 -0.91 1.79 -3.69
CA SER A 33 -2.13 2.42 -4.23
C SER A 33 -3.41 1.74 -3.76
N LYS A 34 -3.38 0.46 -3.35
CA LYS A 34 -4.54 -0.19 -2.73
C LYS A 34 -4.79 0.23 -1.28
N SER A 35 -4.05 1.18 -0.74
CA SER A 35 -4.16 1.71 0.62
C SER A 35 -3.75 0.77 1.77
N GLY A 36 -3.26 -0.43 1.47
CA GLY A 36 -2.83 -1.41 2.47
C GLY A 36 -1.91 -0.84 3.56
N PRO A 37 -0.81 -0.13 3.21
CA PRO A 37 0.09 0.44 4.20
C PRO A 37 -0.58 1.50 5.09
N VAL A 38 -1.41 2.37 4.50
CA VAL A 38 -2.10 3.44 5.23
C VAL A 38 -3.12 2.85 6.21
N ILE A 39 -3.89 1.84 5.81
CA ILE A 39 -4.84 1.16 6.68
C ILE A 39 -4.11 0.51 7.86
N LEU A 40 -3.05 -0.26 7.59
CA LEU A 40 -2.33 -0.99 8.64
C LEU A 40 -1.61 -0.06 9.63
N ILE A 41 -0.99 1.01 9.15
CA ILE A 41 -0.35 2.02 9.99
C ILE A 41 -1.37 2.69 10.92
N HIS A 42 -2.51 3.13 10.38
CA HIS A 42 -3.56 3.74 11.20
C HIS A 42 -4.15 2.75 12.21
N ALA A 43 -4.42 1.51 11.78
CA ALA A 43 -4.91 0.46 12.67
C ALA A 43 -3.93 0.18 13.81
N TYR A 44 -2.62 0.13 13.53
CA TYR A 44 -1.59 -0.05 14.55
C TYR A 44 -1.68 1.03 15.64
N PHE A 45 -1.70 2.31 15.25
CA PHE A 45 -1.79 3.41 16.23
C PHE A 45 -3.13 3.48 16.95
N LEU A 46 -4.23 3.07 16.32
CA LEU A 46 -5.55 3.01 16.96
C LEU A 46 -5.64 1.90 18.01
N VAL A 47 -4.99 0.75 17.79
CA VAL A 47 -5.02 -0.39 18.70
C VAL A 47 -4.00 -0.22 19.85
N GLN A 48 -2.86 0.44 19.61
CA GLN A 48 -1.77 0.59 20.57
C GLN A 48 -1.91 1.84 21.47
N HIS A 49 -3.05 1.98 22.14
CA HIS A 49 -3.43 3.18 22.92
C HIS A 49 -2.40 3.60 24.01
N ASP A 50 -1.60 2.67 24.55
CA ASP A 50 -0.72 2.90 25.72
C ASP A 50 0.80 2.92 25.42
N MET A 51 1.25 2.64 24.19
CA MET A 51 2.69 2.66 23.87
C MET A 51 3.16 4.09 23.50
N LYS A 52 3.21 4.99 24.48
CA LYS A 52 3.41 6.43 24.23
C LYS A 52 4.86 6.94 24.10
N GLU A 53 5.90 6.15 24.33
CA GLU A 53 7.27 6.72 24.30
C GLU A 53 8.33 5.92 23.54
N HIS A 54 8.16 4.62 23.35
CA HIS A 54 9.17 3.78 22.69
C HIS A 54 8.66 3.17 21.38
N ALA A 55 7.45 3.56 20.98
CA ALA A 55 6.71 3.03 19.84
C ALA A 55 6.51 4.04 18.71
N ALA A 56 7.48 4.92 18.52
CA ALA A 56 8.00 5.06 17.16
C ALA A 56 8.65 3.72 16.76
N VAL A 57 7.85 2.65 16.81
CA VAL A 57 8.20 1.33 16.31
C VAL A 57 8.50 1.61 14.88
N ASP A 58 9.77 1.40 14.57
CA ASP A 58 10.33 1.66 13.28
C ASP A 58 9.47 0.94 12.26
N LEU A 59 8.57 1.66 11.60
CA LEU A 59 7.69 1.10 10.58
C LEU A 59 8.54 0.55 9.41
N HIS A 60 9.81 0.96 9.34
CA HIS A 60 10.84 0.38 8.49
C HIS A 60 11.33 -1.01 8.95
N HIS A 61 10.96 -1.51 10.14
CA HIS A 61 11.23 -2.89 10.61
C HIS A 61 10.11 -3.90 10.32
N PHE A 62 8.90 -3.44 9.98
CA PHE A 62 7.80 -4.31 9.49
C PHE A 62 7.50 -4.21 7.98
N PRO A 63 8.44 -3.84 7.09
CA PRO A 63 8.12 -3.52 5.71
C PRO A 63 7.62 -4.76 4.98
N ASN A 64 8.14 -5.94 5.33
CA ASN A 64 7.73 -7.20 4.72
C ASN A 64 6.29 -7.59 5.09
N LEU A 65 5.90 -7.47 6.36
CA LEU A 65 4.54 -7.79 6.77
C LEU A 65 3.54 -6.84 6.10
N ILE A 66 3.80 -5.54 6.16
CA ILE A 66 2.94 -4.53 5.55
C ILE A 66 2.87 -4.74 4.04
N LYS A 67 4.01 -4.97 3.36
CA LYS A 67 4.06 -5.18 1.91
C LYS A 67 3.29 -6.44 1.50
N ILE A 68 3.54 -7.59 2.16
CA ILE A 68 2.87 -8.87 1.83
C ILE A 68 1.36 -8.77 2.08
N SER A 69 0.93 -8.23 3.22
CA SER A 69 -0.50 -8.03 3.50
C SER A 69 -1.16 -7.11 2.48
N SER A 70 -0.46 -6.06 2.05
CA SER A 70 -0.96 -5.12 1.04
C SER A 70 -1.01 -5.74 -0.36
N TRP A 71 -0.07 -6.62 -0.71
CA TRP A 71 -0.12 -7.41 -1.93
C TRP A 71 -1.31 -8.36 -1.95
N ILE A 72 -1.59 -9.08 -0.86
CA ILE A 72 -2.76 -9.96 -0.77
C ILE A 72 -4.04 -9.15 -0.99
N LEU A 73 -4.18 -8.01 -0.31
CA LEU A 73 -5.31 -7.10 -0.49
C LEU A 73 -5.45 -6.65 -1.95
N ARG A 74 -4.36 -6.22 -2.57
CA ARG A 74 -4.30 -5.80 -3.97
C ARG A 74 -4.71 -6.92 -4.92
N LEU A 75 -4.08 -8.08 -4.84
CA LEU A 75 -4.35 -9.21 -5.73
C LEU A 75 -5.80 -9.71 -5.60
N HIS A 76 -6.33 -9.75 -4.37
CA HIS A 76 -7.72 -10.15 -4.16
C HIS A 76 -8.70 -9.15 -4.79
N ASP A 77 -8.46 -7.84 -4.61
CA ASP A 77 -9.28 -6.79 -5.22
C ASP A 77 -9.22 -6.83 -6.74
N ASP A 78 -8.04 -7.03 -7.33
CA ASP A 78 -7.86 -7.11 -8.77
C ASP A 78 -8.62 -8.30 -9.36
N VAL A 79 -8.57 -9.48 -8.72
CA VAL A 79 -9.35 -10.66 -9.14
C VAL A 79 -10.86 -10.39 -9.05
N ALA A 80 -11.31 -9.67 -8.02
CA ALA A 80 -12.73 -9.41 -7.79
C ALA A 80 -13.30 -8.29 -8.68
N THR A 81 -12.46 -7.37 -9.15
CA THR A 81 -12.90 -6.16 -9.88
C THR A 81 -12.48 -6.14 -11.35
N SER A 82 -11.56 -7.01 -11.76
CA SER A 82 -11.27 -7.24 -13.18
C SER A 82 -12.50 -7.80 -13.88
N LYS A 83 -12.85 -7.23 -15.03
CA LYS A 83 -13.92 -7.70 -15.90
C LYS A 83 -13.42 -8.74 -16.89
#